data_AF-A0AAE1E8J2-F1
#
_entry.id   AF-A0AAE1E8J2-F1
#
_cell.length_a   1.000
_cell.length_b   1.000
_cell.length_c   1.000
_cell.angle_alpha   90.00
_cell.angle_beta   90.00
_cell.angle_gamma   90.00
#
_symmetry.space_group_name_H-M   'P 1'
#
loop_
_entity.id
_entity.type
_entity.pdbx_description
1 polymer ?
#
loop_
_entity_poly.entity_id
_entity_poly.type
_entity_poly.pdbx_seq_one_letter_code
_entity_poly.pdbx_strand_id
1 'polypeptide(L)'
;MYILPGVLRHVIGFNEVCTSTPTQFRKLQQAASCSEHKTCAECTRQETCGWCAKNKTNGGSCMTMKEDDASSLSVSCSNDLWFRDKCPESSKKLPIMSQSCEKPCSAYTACSNCTDAQCMWCSNPSQCIDTNSYVASFHYGQCMDWTTQKTTCKESDCNQRKSCSECQANPKCGWCNDQSNTGVGLCYDGSMTGPISRTSSGYIVDSSICPSKRWYFNDCPKCQCNGHSTCYNGTSECKSCEPPTTGPQCQFCSNGYYGIPKYGASCKACSCNNQADTCDHVTGACFCRTRGVIGMNCSSCDDKNKYTGNPKNGGTCYYRLTTDFQYTFNLSKPEDQNYTTINFLNTPTSSDRDVDFTLNCSTQAFINITYKSKSSPGETEYVSGRLCDYFRTKFEHKQYAFGGKENTTFMVYVYDFKTPFLLQKKDFLRLWLYRCQIPVLNMAISFVQQEKINLYKFFIIFFSCFLALILLVAAAWKIKHKVESYRRGRRLEVEMQQMARRPFSTIAVEIEKKSSPVVADRKDHLDSVLRRRKKQMGNKPSSIAIEPLKDNKAAILTLLIQLPTGNSDFAPSGNSGLAVGSALVSIGSNRKQSLEHIKGDRPKIRKTLNYNHPDVCA
;
A
#
# COMPACT_ATOMS: atom_id res chain seq x y z
N MET A 1 8.30 20.08 37.39
CA MET A 1 6.98 20.73 37.35
C MET A 1 6.82 21.41 35.99
N TYR A 2 5.59 21.72 35.58
CA TYR A 2 5.16 22.13 34.23
C TYR A 2 4.89 20.99 33.25
N ILE A 3 3.70 21.07 32.65
CA ILE A 3 3.04 20.12 31.76
C ILE A 3 2.96 20.78 30.37
N LEU A 4 3.22 20.00 29.33
CA LEU A 4 2.87 20.33 27.95
C LEU A 4 1.83 19.32 27.45
N PRO A 5 0.70 19.76 26.87
CA PRO A 5 -0.10 18.95 25.98
C PRO A 5 0.05 19.45 24.54
N GLY A 6 0.67 18.64 23.68
CA GLY A 6 0.60 18.81 22.22
C GLY A 6 -0.57 18.01 21.66
N VAL A 7 -1.35 18.61 20.75
CA VAL A 7 -2.48 17.96 20.07
C VAL A 7 -2.25 17.95 18.54
N LEU A 8 -2.74 16.89 17.90
CA LEU A 8 -2.49 16.54 16.50
C LEU A 8 -3.13 17.47 15.45
N ARG A 9 -2.61 17.33 14.23
CA ARG A 9 -2.99 18.00 12.97
C ARG A 9 -4.22 17.36 12.27
N HIS A 10 -4.91 18.21 11.48
CA HIS A 10 -5.81 17.93 10.33
C HIS A 10 -7.10 17.13 10.61
N VAL A 11 -8.28 17.54 10.12
CA VAL A 11 -8.67 17.61 8.69
C VAL A 11 -9.80 18.61 8.43
N ILE A 12 -9.64 19.38 7.34
CA ILE A 12 -10.63 19.98 6.40
C ILE A 12 -12.01 20.42 6.93
N GLY A 13 -12.31 21.72 6.78
CA GLY A 13 -13.66 22.28 6.73
C GLY A 13 -13.65 23.63 6.01
N PHE A 14 -14.20 23.69 4.78
CA PHE A 14 -14.34 24.93 4.01
C PHE A 14 -15.39 25.84 4.66
N ASN A 15 -15.00 27.07 5.04
CA ASN A 15 -15.76 28.31 4.90
C ASN A 15 -14.99 29.45 5.56
N GLU A 16 -14.41 30.35 4.76
CA GLU A 16 -14.00 31.65 5.27
C GLU A 16 -14.18 32.74 4.22
N VAL A 17 -14.84 33.82 4.64
CA VAL A 17 -15.05 35.04 3.86
C VAL A 17 -13.81 35.92 4.05
N CYS A 18 -13.02 36.11 3.00
CA CYS A 18 -11.85 37.00 3.05
C CYS A 18 -12.21 38.43 2.65
N THR A 19 -12.29 39.33 3.61
CA THR A 19 -12.22 40.78 3.38
C THR A 19 -10.75 41.22 3.27
N SER A 20 -10.34 41.74 2.11
CA SER A 20 -9.07 42.48 2.01
C SER A 20 -9.11 43.54 0.89
N THR A 21 -8.92 44.79 1.27
CA THR A 21 -8.68 45.94 0.38
C THR A 21 -7.16 46.26 0.32
N PRO A 22 -6.68 47.27 -0.41
CA PRO A 22 -6.32 47.13 -1.82
C PRO A 22 -4.85 47.52 -2.11
N THR A 23 -4.51 47.77 -3.37
CA THR A 23 -3.32 48.52 -3.84
C THR A 23 -1.91 47.89 -3.68
N GLN A 24 -1.62 46.80 -4.41
CA GLN A 24 -0.27 46.64 -5.01
C GLN A 24 -0.14 45.77 -6.29
N PHE A 25 -1.23 45.47 -7.00
CA PHE A 25 -1.19 44.72 -8.28
C PHE A 25 -1.57 45.52 -9.54
N ARG A 26 -1.82 46.84 -9.42
CA ARG A 26 -1.95 47.74 -10.59
C ARG A 26 -0.59 48.21 -11.09
N LYS A 27 0.09 47.40 -11.92
CA LYS A 27 1.05 47.88 -12.95
C LYS A 27 1.56 46.86 -13.98
N LEU A 28 1.13 45.59 -13.93
CA LEU A 28 1.49 44.57 -14.93
C LEU A 28 0.29 43.86 -15.60
N GLN A 29 -0.94 44.36 -15.41
CA GLN A 29 -2.17 43.67 -15.84
C GLN A 29 -3.11 44.50 -16.74
N GLN A 30 -2.67 45.65 -17.26
CA GLN A 30 -3.48 46.49 -18.17
C GLN A 30 -3.13 46.37 -19.65
N ALA A 31 -2.02 45.73 -20.02
CA ALA A 31 -1.66 45.49 -21.42
C ALA A 31 -2.38 44.26 -22.04
N ALA A 32 -2.88 43.33 -21.21
CA ALA A 32 -3.38 42.03 -21.67
C ALA A 32 -4.88 41.98 -22.02
N SER A 33 -5.67 42.98 -21.60
CA SER A 33 -7.14 42.88 -21.65
C SER A 33 -7.75 43.17 -23.03
N CYS A 34 -7.20 44.11 -23.82
CA CYS A 34 -7.82 44.47 -25.10
C CYS A 34 -7.72 43.33 -26.13
N SER A 35 -6.61 42.57 -26.12
CA SER A 35 -6.33 41.52 -27.11
C SER A 35 -7.25 40.30 -27.05
N GLU A 36 -8.05 40.14 -26.00
CA GLU A 36 -9.02 39.03 -25.89
C GLU A 36 -10.32 39.30 -26.69
N HIS A 37 -10.63 40.57 -26.97
CA HIS A 37 -11.84 40.95 -27.70
C HIS A 37 -11.71 40.71 -29.21
N LYS A 38 -12.52 39.78 -29.72
CA LYS A 38 -12.50 39.33 -31.13
C LYS A 38 -13.45 40.09 -32.03
N THR A 39 -14.31 40.97 -31.49
CA THR A 39 -15.24 41.78 -32.27
C THR A 39 -15.04 43.27 -32.00
N CYS A 40 -15.30 44.09 -33.03
CA CYS A 40 -15.18 45.55 -32.92
C CYS A 40 -16.08 46.12 -31.81
N ALA A 41 -17.34 45.69 -31.73
CA ALA A 41 -18.31 46.22 -30.76
C ALA A 41 -18.04 45.83 -29.29
N GLU A 42 -17.19 44.83 -29.03
CA GLU A 42 -16.68 44.53 -27.70
C GLU A 42 -15.45 45.38 -27.39
N CYS A 43 -14.56 45.54 -28.36
CA CYS A 43 -13.35 46.36 -28.25
C CYS A 43 -13.65 47.83 -27.97
N THR A 44 -14.56 48.44 -28.74
CA THR A 44 -14.92 49.88 -28.65
C THR A 44 -15.80 50.22 -27.45
N ARG A 45 -16.08 49.27 -26.55
CA ARG A 45 -16.76 49.53 -25.26
C ARG A 45 -15.80 49.82 -24.11
N GLN A 46 -14.49 49.60 -24.31
CA GLN A 46 -13.45 49.82 -23.31
C GLN A 46 -12.70 51.12 -23.61
N GLU A 47 -12.70 52.09 -22.70
CA GLU A 47 -12.17 53.44 -22.93
C GLU A 47 -10.68 53.49 -23.33
N THR A 48 -9.91 52.46 -22.98
CA THR A 48 -8.47 52.34 -23.25
C THR A 48 -8.12 51.41 -24.42
N CYS A 49 -9.12 50.92 -25.16
CA CYS A 49 -8.95 50.03 -26.31
C CYS A 49 -9.46 50.69 -27.60
N GLY A 50 -8.91 50.30 -28.76
CA GLY A 50 -9.42 50.70 -30.07
C GLY A 50 -9.28 49.59 -31.11
N TRP A 51 -10.14 49.62 -32.12
CA TRP A 51 -10.23 48.56 -33.12
C TRP A 51 -9.52 48.94 -34.42
N CYS A 52 -8.52 48.16 -34.81
CA CYS A 52 -7.89 48.26 -36.12
C CYS A 52 -8.54 47.29 -37.11
N ALA A 53 -9.14 47.78 -38.19
CA ALA A 53 -9.61 46.96 -39.30
C ALA A 53 -8.48 46.66 -40.30
N LYS A 54 -8.40 45.43 -40.82
CA LYS A 54 -7.44 45.07 -41.89
C LYS A 54 -7.98 45.40 -43.29
N ASN A 55 -9.31 45.39 -43.46
CA ASN A 55 -10.00 45.86 -44.67
C ASN A 55 -11.47 46.15 -44.36
N LYS A 56 -12.20 46.86 -45.24
CA LYS A 56 -13.58 47.36 -44.98
C LYS A 56 -14.69 46.30 -44.90
N THR A 57 -14.40 45.00 -45.09
CA THR A 57 -15.43 43.95 -45.25
C THR A 57 -15.14 42.65 -44.46
N ASN A 58 -14.70 42.81 -43.20
CA ASN A 58 -14.49 41.81 -42.13
C ASN A 58 -13.03 41.40 -41.87
N GLY A 59 -12.62 41.52 -40.60
CA GLY A 59 -11.29 41.15 -40.10
C GLY A 59 -10.55 42.36 -39.52
N GLY A 60 -10.23 42.27 -38.23
CA GLY A 60 -9.51 43.32 -37.49
C GLY A 60 -8.95 42.79 -36.17
N SER A 61 -8.36 43.65 -35.36
CA SER A 61 -7.81 43.28 -34.05
C SER A 61 -7.91 44.45 -33.07
N CYS A 62 -8.23 44.13 -31.82
CA CYS A 62 -8.35 45.08 -30.73
C CYS A 62 -6.98 45.37 -30.11
N MET A 63 -6.64 46.64 -29.90
CA MET A 63 -5.32 47.08 -29.43
C MET A 63 -5.46 48.12 -28.32
N THR A 64 -4.50 48.13 -27.38
CA THR A 64 -4.43 49.12 -26.29
C THR A 64 -3.98 50.48 -26.82
N MET A 65 -4.59 51.55 -26.31
CA MET A 65 -4.09 52.91 -26.53
C MET A 65 -2.81 53.14 -25.70
N LYS A 66 -1.84 53.86 -26.28
CA LYS A 66 -0.78 54.53 -25.51
C LYS A 66 -1.13 56.01 -25.42
N GLU A 67 -0.92 56.59 -24.25
CA GLU A 67 -1.03 58.04 -24.06
C GLU A 67 0.20 58.76 -24.62
N ASP A 68 -0.07 59.96 -25.11
CA ASP A 68 0.83 61.03 -25.54
C ASP A 68 1.63 60.89 -26.85
N ASP A 69 1.73 62.05 -27.51
CA ASP A 69 2.37 62.41 -28.78
C ASP A 69 1.92 61.72 -30.08
N ALA A 70 1.13 62.48 -30.84
CA ALA A 70 1.01 62.30 -32.28
C ALA A 70 2.38 62.43 -32.96
N SER A 71 2.61 61.64 -34.02
CA SER A 71 3.81 61.63 -34.89
C SER A 71 5.02 60.74 -34.52
N SER A 72 4.79 59.50 -34.08
CA SER A 72 5.71 58.41 -34.47
C SER A 72 4.99 57.09 -34.76
N LEU A 73 4.89 56.72 -36.03
CA LEU A 73 4.28 55.48 -36.48
C LEU A 73 5.25 54.30 -36.28
N SER A 74 4.89 53.33 -35.44
CA SER A 74 5.46 51.98 -35.51
C SER A 74 4.34 50.93 -35.61
N VAL A 75 3.58 51.02 -36.71
CA VAL A 75 2.93 49.94 -37.47
C VAL A 75 2.15 48.91 -36.63
N SER A 76 0.82 48.80 -36.75
CA SER A 76 0.21 48.24 -37.98
C SER A 76 -1.27 48.64 -38.23
N CYS A 77 -1.62 49.92 -38.16
CA CYS A 77 -2.92 50.40 -38.68
C CYS A 77 -2.78 51.74 -39.40
N SER A 78 -3.42 51.90 -40.55
CA SER A 78 -3.61 53.20 -41.19
C SER A 78 -4.73 53.97 -40.49
N ASN A 79 -4.62 55.29 -40.36
CA ASN A 79 -5.61 56.12 -39.64
C ASN A 79 -7.05 55.93 -40.16
N ASP A 80 -7.24 55.73 -41.47
CA ASP A 80 -8.56 55.51 -42.11
C ASP A 80 -9.23 54.17 -41.74
N LEU A 81 -8.56 53.31 -40.98
CA LEU A 81 -9.01 51.98 -40.56
C LEU A 81 -9.02 51.81 -39.02
N TRP A 82 -8.80 52.89 -38.26
CA TRP A 82 -8.86 52.89 -36.81
C TRP A 82 -10.22 53.40 -36.32
N PHE A 83 -10.89 52.61 -35.49
CA PHE A 83 -12.23 52.90 -34.98
C PHE A 83 -12.23 52.92 -33.45
N ARG A 84 -12.58 54.08 -32.88
CA ARG A 84 -12.67 54.30 -31.43
C ARG A 84 -14.05 53.95 -30.87
N ASP A 85 -15.10 54.57 -31.41
CA ASP A 85 -16.46 54.51 -30.83
C ASP A 85 -17.52 53.93 -31.79
N LYS A 86 -17.23 53.84 -33.09
CA LYS A 86 -18.18 53.41 -34.13
C LYS A 86 -17.54 52.41 -35.08
N CYS A 87 -18.08 51.20 -35.13
CA CYS A 87 -17.64 50.16 -36.07
C CYS A 87 -18.15 50.43 -37.50
N PRO A 88 -17.43 50.00 -38.55
CA PRO A 88 -17.89 50.18 -39.93
C PRO A 88 -19.16 49.36 -40.20
N GLU A 89 -20.22 50.01 -40.68
CA GLU A 89 -21.49 49.35 -41.02
C GLU A 89 -21.32 48.41 -42.22
N SER A 90 -21.42 47.10 -41.96
CA SER A 90 -21.51 46.11 -43.02
C SER A 90 -22.84 46.28 -43.77
N SER A 91 -22.79 46.65 -45.04
CA SER A 91 -23.94 46.89 -45.91
C SER A 91 -24.66 45.59 -46.30
N LYS A 92 -25.29 44.92 -45.33
CA LYS A 92 -26.26 43.85 -45.60
C LYS A 92 -27.57 44.48 -46.07
N LYS A 93 -27.76 44.54 -47.39
CA LYS A 93 -29.11 44.59 -47.96
C LYS A 93 -29.89 43.41 -47.38
N LEU A 94 -30.97 43.68 -46.64
CA LEU A 94 -31.96 42.63 -46.38
C LEU A 94 -32.57 42.20 -47.73
N PRO A 95 -32.84 40.90 -47.94
CA PRO A 95 -33.81 40.51 -48.94
C PRO A 95 -35.18 41.05 -48.52
N ILE A 96 -35.97 41.54 -49.47
CA ILE A 96 -37.39 41.78 -49.25
C ILE A 96 -38.06 40.40 -49.16
N MET A 97 -38.06 39.81 -47.96
CA MET A 97 -39.04 38.81 -47.61
C MET A 97 -40.34 39.53 -47.26
N SER A 98 -41.45 39.02 -47.79
CA SER A 98 -42.79 39.48 -47.43
C SER A 98 -42.95 39.44 -45.92
N GLN A 99 -43.09 40.62 -45.31
CA GLN A 99 -43.33 40.76 -43.88
C GLN A 99 -44.77 40.35 -43.57
N SER A 100 -45.00 39.03 -43.61
CA SER A 100 -46.01 38.41 -42.75
C SER A 100 -45.69 38.90 -41.35
N CYS A 101 -46.60 39.67 -40.76
CA CYS A 101 -46.48 40.01 -39.35
C CYS A 101 -46.33 38.71 -38.56
N GLU A 102 -45.39 38.67 -37.62
CA GLU A 102 -45.34 37.55 -36.68
C GLU A 102 -46.68 37.51 -35.95
N LYS A 103 -47.21 36.30 -35.76
CA LYS A 103 -48.52 36.16 -35.13
C LYS A 103 -48.39 36.69 -33.69
N PRO A 104 -49.31 37.56 -33.23
CA PRO A 104 -49.23 38.07 -31.86
C PRO A 104 -49.29 36.88 -30.89
N CYS A 105 -48.66 37.00 -29.72
CA CYS A 105 -48.60 35.91 -28.74
C CYS A 105 -49.98 35.29 -28.46
N SER A 106 -51.05 36.10 -28.40
CA SER A 106 -52.44 35.67 -28.22
C SER A 106 -52.99 34.72 -29.29
N ALA A 107 -52.34 34.58 -30.45
CA ALA A 107 -52.72 33.63 -31.50
C ALA A 107 -52.20 32.20 -31.27
N TYR A 108 -51.31 31.97 -30.30
CA TYR A 108 -50.81 30.65 -29.95
C TYR A 108 -51.66 30.04 -28.83
N THR A 109 -52.30 28.90 -29.11
CA THR A 109 -53.22 28.19 -28.21
C THR A 109 -52.60 26.96 -27.52
N ALA A 110 -51.28 26.77 -27.64
CA ALA A 110 -50.55 25.66 -27.04
C ALA A 110 -49.21 26.12 -26.44
N CYS A 111 -48.84 25.58 -25.27
CA CYS A 111 -47.65 26.00 -24.51
C CYS A 111 -46.34 25.86 -25.30
N SER A 112 -46.15 24.74 -25.99
CA SER A 112 -44.97 24.49 -26.83
C SER A 112 -44.81 25.57 -27.90
N ASN A 113 -45.86 25.82 -28.67
CA ASN A 113 -45.86 26.80 -29.76
C ASN A 113 -45.72 28.24 -29.24
N CYS A 114 -46.25 28.54 -28.04
CA CYS A 114 -46.11 29.84 -27.38
C CYS A 114 -44.67 30.11 -26.92
N THR A 115 -44.07 29.15 -26.20
CA THR A 115 -42.71 29.29 -25.66
C THR A 115 -41.65 29.24 -26.76
N ASP A 116 -41.89 28.51 -27.86
CA ASP A 116 -41.05 28.56 -29.07
C ASP A 116 -41.04 29.96 -29.73
N ALA A 117 -42.10 30.75 -29.55
CA ALA A 117 -42.23 32.11 -30.09
C ALA A 117 -41.69 33.22 -29.15
N GLN A 118 -40.93 32.85 -28.10
CA GLN A 118 -40.45 33.75 -27.02
C GLN A 118 -41.56 34.48 -26.23
N CYS A 119 -42.81 34.05 -26.40
CA CYS A 119 -43.94 34.51 -25.62
C CYS A 119 -44.03 33.77 -24.27
N MET A 120 -44.79 34.34 -23.33
CA MET A 120 -45.06 33.70 -22.04
C MET A 120 -46.40 32.96 -22.08
N TRP A 121 -46.35 31.67 -21.73
CA TRP A 121 -47.55 30.84 -21.59
C TRP A 121 -48.07 30.90 -20.16
N CYS A 122 -49.35 31.20 -19.99
CA CYS A 122 -50.04 31.02 -18.71
C CYS A 122 -50.86 29.73 -18.70
N SER A 123 -50.51 28.80 -17.80
CA SER A 123 -51.19 27.51 -17.64
C SER A 123 -52.60 27.63 -17.08
N ASN A 124 -52.95 28.76 -16.42
CA ASN A 124 -54.27 28.93 -15.80
C ASN A 124 -55.42 29.10 -16.81
N PRO A 125 -55.44 30.17 -17.63
CA PRO A 125 -56.43 30.37 -18.68
C PRO A 125 -56.06 29.69 -20.02
N SER A 126 -54.95 28.94 -20.06
CA SER A 126 -54.36 28.38 -21.29
C SER A 126 -54.15 29.44 -22.37
N GLN A 127 -53.54 30.56 -21.98
CA GLN A 127 -53.37 31.74 -22.84
C GLN A 127 -51.89 32.08 -22.99
N CYS A 128 -51.48 32.29 -24.23
CA CYS A 128 -50.19 32.85 -24.57
C CYS A 128 -50.26 34.38 -24.62
N ILE A 129 -49.30 35.07 -24.00
CA ILE A 129 -49.24 36.54 -23.96
C ILE A 129 -47.80 37.03 -24.16
N ASP A 130 -47.65 38.33 -24.45
CA ASP A 130 -46.34 38.97 -24.48
C ASP A 130 -45.79 39.10 -23.05
N THR A 131 -44.49 38.88 -22.88
CA THR A 131 -43.85 38.95 -21.55
C THR A 131 -44.01 40.34 -20.91
N ASN A 132 -44.03 41.41 -21.71
CA ASN A 132 -44.21 42.79 -21.25
C ASN A 132 -45.69 43.14 -20.98
N SER A 133 -46.65 42.36 -21.51
CA SER A 133 -48.08 42.63 -21.30
C SER A 133 -48.64 42.00 -20.02
N TYR A 134 -47.90 41.14 -19.31
CA TYR A 134 -48.38 40.37 -18.15
C TYR A 134 -49.20 41.17 -17.15
N VAL A 135 -48.68 42.31 -16.69
CA VAL A 135 -49.32 43.15 -15.66
C VAL A 135 -50.64 43.75 -16.16
N ALA A 136 -50.75 44.05 -17.45
CA ALA A 136 -51.96 44.57 -18.08
C ALA A 136 -52.93 43.46 -18.50
N SER A 137 -52.44 42.24 -18.78
CA SER A 137 -53.25 41.09 -19.17
C SER A 137 -53.88 40.37 -17.97
N PHE A 138 -53.17 40.29 -16.83
CA PHE A 138 -53.59 39.52 -15.65
C PHE A 138 -53.65 40.37 -14.38
N HIS A 139 -54.65 41.26 -14.33
CA HIS A 139 -54.96 42.05 -13.15
C HIS A 139 -55.16 41.14 -11.91
N TYR A 140 -54.62 41.55 -10.77
CA TYR A 140 -54.73 40.82 -9.49
C TYR A 140 -54.19 39.36 -9.49
N GLY A 141 -53.28 39.01 -10.41
CA GLY A 141 -52.61 37.69 -10.37
C GLY A 141 -53.45 36.53 -10.90
N GLN A 142 -54.36 36.79 -11.84
CA GLN A 142 -55.18 35.75 -12.52
C GLN A 142 -54.36 34.60 -13.13
N CYS A 143 -53.09 34.86 -13.46
CA CYS A 143 -52.14 33.87 -13.91
C CYS A 143 -51.28 33.32 -12.74
N MET A 144 -51.70 32.18 -12.18
CA MET A 144 -51.05 31.53 -11.03
C MET A 144 -49.80 30.72 -11.38
N ASP A 145 -49.68 30.24 -12.61
CA ASP A 145 -48.54 29.45 -13.09
C ASP A 145 -48.24 29.81 -14.54
N TRP A 146 -46.99 30.14 -14.82
CA TRP A 146 -46.52 30.62 -16.12
C TRP A 146 -45.16 30.05 -16.48
N THR A 147 -44.91 29.90 -17.78
CA THR A 147 -43.62 29.48 -18.30
C THR A 147 -43.25 30.20 -19.60
N THR A 148 -41.95 30.45 -19.74
CA THR A 148 -41.28 30.90 -20.98
C THR A 148 -40.39 29.81 -21.57
N GLN A 149 -40.36 28.60 -20.99
CA GLN A 149 -39.47 27.52 -21.38
C GLN A 149 -40.25 26.26 -21.79
N LYS A 150 -39.99 25.77 -23.01
CA LYS A 150 -40.59 24.53 -23.56
C LYS A 150 -40.43 23.30 -22.66
N THR A 151 -39.37 23.22 -21.86
CA THR A 151 -39.10 22.12 -20.92
C THR A 151 -40.01 22.12 -19.69
N THR A 152 -40.60 23.26 -19.33
CA THR A 152 -41.61 23.40 -18.27
C THR A 152 -43.04 23.50 -18.82
N CYS A 153 -43.23 23.43 -20.15
CA CYS A 153 -44.51 23.06 -20.77
C CYS A 153 -44.87 21.59 -20.50
N LYS A 154 -44.97 21.21 -19.24
CA LYS A 154 -45.84 20.10 -18.85
C LYS A 154 -47.24 20.68 -18.87
N GLU A 155 -48.10 20.20 -19.77
CA GLU A 155 -49.54 20.36 -19.57
C GLU A 155 -49.84 19.86 -18.17
N SER A 156 -50.44 20.72 -17.35
CA SER A 156 -50.55 20.52 -15.90
C SER A 156 -51.67 19.55 -15.55
N ASP A 157 -51.79 18.45 -16.30
CA ASP A 157 -52.78 17.40 -16.13
C ASP A 157 -52.76 16.90 -14.70
N CYS A 158 -53.84 17.19 -13.97
CA CYS A 158 -54.08 16.62 -12.67
C CYS A 158 -54.01 15.08 -12.73
N ASN A 159 -54.56 14.50 -13.80
CA ASN A 159 -54.61 13.05 -14.06
C ASN A 159 -53.26 12.31 -13.99
N GLN A 160 -52.13 13.00 -14.18
CA GLN A 160 -50.80 12.39 -14.14
C GLN A 160 -50.24 12.23 -12.71
N ARG A 161 -50.83 12.92 -11.73
CA ARG A 161 -50.36 12.98 -10.33
C ARG A 161 -51.00 11.88 -9.50
N LYS A 162 -50.18 11.09 -8.78
CA LYS A 162 -50.65 9.85 -8.14
C LYS A 162 -50.74 9.89 -6.62
N SER A 163 -50.22 10.95 -5.97
CA SER A 163 -50.54 11.26 -4.57
C SER A 163 -51.44 12.48 -4.45
N CYS A 164 -52.20 12.54 -3.35
CA CYS A 164 -52.92 13.75 -2.95
C CYS A 164 -51.98 14.95 -2.76
N SER A 165 -50.80 14.74 -2.17
CA SER A 165 -49.79 15.81 -2.00
C SER A 165 -49.19 16.29 -3.32
N GLU A 166 -48.92 15.40 -4.28
CA GLU A 166 -48.54 15.82 -5.64
C GLU A 166 -49.70 16.55 -6.33
N CYS A 167 -50.93 16.07 -6.14
CA CYS A 167 -52.14 16.67 -6.71
C CYS A 167 -52.30 18.13 -6.28
N GLN A 168 -52.34 18.37 -4.97
CA GLN A 168 -52.55 19.69 -4.36
C GLN A 168 -51.35 20.65 -4.53
N ALA A 169 -50.18 20.14 -4.95
CA ALA A 169 -49.09 21.00 -5.40
C ALA A 169 -49.41 21.77 -6.70
N ASN A 170 -50.51 21.47 -7.39
CA ASN A 170 -51.10 22.32 -8.42
C ASN A 170 -52.43 22.91 -7.90
N PRO A 171 -52.57 24.23 -7.76
CA PRO A 171 -53.78 24.87 -7.24
C PRO A 171 -55.02 24.73 -8.15
N LYS A 172 -54.87 24.18 -9.37
CA LYS A 172 -55.98 23.84 -10.28
C LYS A 172 -56.57 22.44 -10.04
N CYS A 173 -55.91 21.62 -9.22
CA CYS A 173 -56.24 20.22 -9.03
C CYS A 173 -56.89 19.95 -7.68
N GLY A 174 -57.77 18.95 -7.62
CA GLY A 174 -58.23 18.35 -6.38
C GLY A 174 -58.18 16.83 -6.42
N TRP A 175 -58.08 16.24 -5.24
CA TRP A 175 -57.96 14.81 -5.06
C TRP A 175 -59.35 14.16 -4.88
N CYS A 176 -59.66 13.18 -5.72
CA CYS A 176 -60.83 12.32 -5.53
C CYS A 176 -60.40 11.02 -4.84
N ASN A 177 -60.78 10.86 -3.57
CA ASN A 177 -60.48 9.67 -2.78
C ASN A 177 -61.34 8.48 -3.23
N ASP A 178 -60.78 7.27 -3.26
CA ASP A 178 -61.54 6.07 -3.59
C ASP A 178 -62.59 5.70 -2.50
N GLN A 179 -63.59 4.90 -2.86
CA GLN A 179 -64.62 4.38 -1.95
C GLN A 179 -64.02 3.58 -0.78
N SER A 180 -62.89 2.90 -0.99
CA SER A 180 -62.19 2.11 0.03
C SER A 180 -61.57 2.96 1.15
N ASN A 181 -61.36 4.27 0.93
CA ASN A 181 -60.71 5.21 1.86
C ASN A 181 -59.37 4.68 2.44
N THR A 182 -58.58 4.01 1.60
CA THR A 182 -57.26 3.43 1.92
C THR A 182 -56.09 4.38 1.63
N GLY A 183 -56.39 5.61 1.18
CA GLY A 183 -55.41 6.60 0.72
C GLY A 183 -55.13 6.58 -0.79
N VAL A 184 -55.78 5.69 -1.56
CA VAL A 184 -55.76 5.70 -3.03
C VAL A 184 -56.87 6.59 -3.56
N GLY A 185 -56.62 7.21 -4.72
CA GLY A 185 -57.52 8.13 -5.37
C GLY A 185 -56.98 8.58 -6.72
N LEU A 186 -57.69 9.49 -7.36
CA LEU A 186 -57.37 10.07 -8.66
C LEU A 186 -57.38 11.60 -8.55
N CYS A 187 -56.44 12.24 -9.22
CA CYS A 187 -56.30 13.69 -9.22
C CYS A 187 -56.97 14.27 -10.46
N TYR A 188 -57.89 15.23 -10.29
CA TYR A 188 -58.65 15.86 -11.39
C TYR A 188 -58.56 17.38 -11.32
N ASP A 189 -58.75 18.06 -12.46
CA ASP A 189 -58.98 19.50 -12.47
C ASP A 189 -60.24 19.83 -11.67
N GLY A 190 -60.22 20.92 -10.90
CA GLY A 190 -61.36 21.30 -10.08
C GLY A 190 -61.12 22.51 -9.20
N SER A 191 -62.09 22.76 -8.33
CA SER A 191 -62.02 23.81 -7.31
C SER A 191 -62.60 23.31 -5.98
N MET A 192 -62.70 24.18 -4.98
CA MET A 192 -63.31 23.85 -3.69
C MET A 192 -64.77 23.35 -3.81
N THR A 193 -65.48 23.66 -4.90
CA THR A 193 -66.86 23.18 -5.13
C THR A 193 -66.94 21.77 -5.71
N GLY A 194 -65.86 21.23 -6.28
CA GLY A 194 -65.84 19.92 -6.95
C GLY A 194 -64.90 19.85 -8.16
N PRO A 195 -64.79 18.66 -8.78
CA PRO A 195 -64.09 18.48 -10.04
C PRO A 195 -64.78 19.24 -11.17
N ILE A 196 -64.00 19.73 -12.14
CA ILE A 196 -64.45 20.57 -13.24
C ILE A 196 -64.27 19.84 -14.57
N SER A 197 -65.32 19.84 -15.39
CA SER A 197 -65.28 19.38 -16.78
C SER A 197 -65.32 20.58 -17.73
N ARG A 198 -64.57 20.51 -18.83
CA ARG A 198 -64.45 21.58 -19.83
C ARG A 198 -65.46 21.34 -20.96
N THR A 199 -66.43 22.24 -21.10
CA THR A 199 -67.42 22.21 -22.18
C THR A 199 -67.22 23.39 -23.13
N SER A 200 -67.87 23.35 -24.30
CA SER A 200 -67.76 24.42 -25.32
C SER A 200 -68.25 25.80 -24.84
N SER A 201 -68.96 25.85 -23.71
CA SER A 201 -69.51 27.07 -23.10
C SER A 201 -68.82 27.45 -21.77
N GLY A 202 -67.77 26.74 -21.35
CA GLY A 202 -66.96 27.10 -20.18
C GLY A 202 -66.60 25.92 -19.27
N TYR A 203 -66.61 26.18 -17.97
CA TYR A 203 -66.28 25.21 -16.92
C TYR A 203 -67.54 24.85 -16.14
N ILE A 204 -67.83 23.54 -16.03
CA ILE A 204 -68.98 23.02 -15.29
C ILE A 204 -68.48 22.09 -14.19
N VAL A 205 -69.01 22.21 -12.97
CA VAL A 205 -68.71 21.29 -11.86
C VAL A 205 -69.43 19.97 -12.11
N ASP A 206 -68.69 18.90 -12.33
CA ASP A 206 -69.23 17.58 -12.68
C ASP A 206 -69.14 16.61 -11.50
N SER A 207 -70.18 16.61 -10.67
CA SER A 207 -70.27 15.73 -9.50
C SER A 207 -70.32 14.23 -9.83
N SER A 208 -70.44 13.83 -11.11
CA SER A 208 -70.35 12.43 -11.52
C SER A 208 -68.90 11.90 -11.52
N ILE A 209 -67.91 12.78 -11.76
CA ILE A 209 -66.48 12.45 -11.72
C ILE A 209 -66.05 12.14 -10.28
N CYS A 210 -66.45 12.97 -9.33
CA CYS A 210 -66.21 12.74 -7.90
C CYS A 210 -67.34 13.28 -7.03
N PRO A 211 -67.99 12.44 -6.19
CA PRO A 211 -68.96 12.91 -5.22
C PRO A 211 -68.31 13.85 -4.19
N SER A 212 -68.99 14.93 -3.81
CA SER A 212 -68.45 15.97 -2.92
C SER A 212 -67.92 15.44 -1.57
N LYS A 213 -68.47 14.33 -1.06
CA LYS A 213 -67.99 13.65 0.17
C LYS A 213 -66.60 12.99 0.05
N ARG A 214 -66.09 12.81 -1.18
CA ARG A 214 -64.79 12.19 -1.49
C ARG A 214 -63.83 13.16 -2.20
N TRP A 215 -64.21 14.44 -2.31
CA TRP A 215 -63.44 15.48 -2.98
C TRP A 215 -62.59 16.28 -1.97
N TYR A 216 -61.31 16.44 -2.28
CA TYR A 216 -60.28 16.94 -1.38
C TYR A 216 -59.41 17.99 -2.10
N PHE A 217 -59.82 19.27 -2.00
CA PHE A 217 -59.17 20.38 -2.71
C PHE A 217 -58.03 21.03 -1.92
N ASN A 218 -58.29 21.45 -0.67
CA ASN A 218 -57.30 22.15 0.17
C ASN A 218 -56.55 21.22 1.16
N ASP A 219 -57.17 20.10 1.53
CA ASP A 219 -56.68 19.14 2.54
C ASP A 219 -56.70 17.74 1.96
N CYS A 220 -55.83 16.83 2.43
CA CYS A 220 -55.85 15.43 2.00
C CYS A 220 -56.74 14.54 2.88
N PRO A 221 -57.18 13.37 2.38
CA PRO A 221 -57.80 12.34 3.21
C PRO A 221 -56.90 12.01 4.40
N LYS A 222 -57.50 11.90 5.59
CA LYS A 222 -56.76 11.55 6.82
C LYS A 222 -56.12 10.16 6.71
N CYS A 223 -56.79 9.21 6.07
CA CYS A 223 -56.25 7.87 5.88
C CYS A 223 -55.32 7.80 4.67
N GLN A 224 -54.07 7.36 4.89
CA GLN A 224 -53.01 7.33 3.89
C GLN A 224 -52.21 6.02 3.98
N CYS A 225 -52.88 4.89 3.80
CA CYS A 225 -52.28 3.54 3.85
C CYS A 225 -51.84 3.03 2.47
N ASN A 226 -51.65 3.93 1.51
CA ASN A 226 -51.22 3.66 0.15
C ASN A 226 -52.05 2.62 -0.64
N GLY A 227 -53.25 2.25 -0.18
CA GLY A 227 -54.06 1.19 -0.80
C GLY A 227 -53.98 -0.18 -0.14
N HIS A 228 -53.17 -0.32 0.91
CA HIS A 228 -52.83 -1.62 1.50
C HIS A 228 -53.30 -1.78 2.96
N SER A 229 -54.12 -0.85 3.48
CA SER A 229 -54.84 -1.02 4.74
C SER A 229 -55.98 -0.01 4.87
N THR A 230 -56.88 -0.24 5.82
CA THR A 230 -57.85 0.77 6.28
C THR A 230 -57.38 1.37 7.60
N CYS A 231 -57.69 2.65 7.83
CA CYS A 231 -57.38 3.31 9.10
C CYS A 231 -58.45 3.05 10.17
N TYR A 232 -58.12 3.32 11.43
CA TYR A 232 -59.14 3.50 12.47
C TYR A 232 -59.95 4.79 12.19
N ASN A 233 -61.25 4.79 12.51
CA ASN A 233 -62.18 5.86 12.13
C ASN A 233 -61.67 7.25 12.54
N GLY A 234 -61.50 8.14 11.56
CA GLY A 234 -61.06 9.52 11.78
C GLY A 234 -59.56 9.72 12.03
N THR A 235 -58.76 8.66 12.03
CA THR A 235 -57.29 8.69 12.25
C THR A 235 -56.51 8.58 10.93
N SER A 236 -55.20 8.82 11.00
CA SER A 236 -54.23 8.54 9.93
C SER A 236 -53.42 7.26 10.15
N GLU A 237 -53.80 6.44 11.13
CA GLU A 237 -53.08 5.24 11.52
C GLU A 237 -53.67 3.99 10.85
N CYS A 238 -52.82 3.29 10.09
CA CYS A 238 -53.18 2.06 9.39
C CYS A 238 -53.26 0.88 10.36
N LYS A 239 -54.31 0.06 10.25
CA LYS A 239 -54.56 -1.06 11.18
C LYS A 239 -53.49 -2.16 11.06
N SER A 240 -53.46 -2.80 9.90
CA SER A 240 -52.53 -3.87 9.57
C SER A 240 -52.34 -3.86 8.06
N CYS A 241 -51.09 -3.82 7.61
CA CYS A 241 -50.78 -3.79 6.19
C CYS A 241 -51.05 -5.14 5.54
N GLU A 242 -51.71 -5.13 4.39
CA GLU A 242 -51.92 -6.30 3.57
C GLU A 242 -50.57 -6.78 3.02
N PRO A 243 -50.19 -8.06 3.23
CA PRO A 243 -48.98 -8.62 2.65
C PRO A 243 -49.02 -8.49 1.12
N PRO A 244 -47.92 -8.11 0.44
CA PRO A 244 -46.55 -8.03 0.94
C PRO A 244 -46.06 -6.61 1.32
N THR A 245 -46.85 -5.81 2.04
CA THR A 245 -46.46 -4.44 2.46
C THR A 245 -46.25 -4.29 3.97
N THR A 246 -45.49 -3.27 4.37
CA THR A 246 -45.12 -2.96 5.77
C THR A 246 -44.83 -1.47 5.98
N GLY A 247 -44.65 -1.08 7.25
CA GLY A 247 -44.46 0.30 7.69
C GLY A 247 -45.76 0.98 8.16
N PRO A 248 -45.67 2.14 8.84
CA PRO A 248 -46.82 2.80 9.48
C PRO A 248 -47.90 3.28 8.50
N GLN A 249 -47.56 3.42 7.21
CA GLN A 249 -48.47 3.78 6.11
C GLN A 249 -48.47 2.72 5.00
N CYS A 250 -47.98 1.50 5.28
CA CYS A 250 -47.82 0.43 4.30
C CYS A 250 -46.97 0.84 3.09
N GLN A 251 -46.04 1.78 3.28
CA GLN A 251 -45.28 2.45 2.24
C GLN A 251 -43.99 1.71 1.81
N PHE A 252 -43.67 0.60 2.46
CA PHE A 252 -42.50 -0.23 2.19
C PHE A 252 -42.92 -1.66 1.86
N CYS A 253 -42.09 -2.36 1.07
CA CYS A 253 -42.26 -3.79 0.84
C CYS A 253 -41.75 -4.59 2.03
N SER A 254 -42.44 -5.68 2.36
CA SER A 254 -42.01 -6.64 3.38
C SER A 254 -40.73 -7.36 2.97
N ASN A 255 -39.99 -7.91 3.94
CA ASN A 255 -38.78 -8.69 3.69
C ASN A 255 -39.03 -9.79 2.63
N GLY A 256 -38.14 -9.91 1.65
CA GLY A 256 -38.31 -10.81 0.51
C GLY A 256 -39.11 -10.22 -0.66
N TYR A 257 -39.51 -8.94 -0.59
CA TYR A 257 -40.18 -8.20 -1.65
C TYR A 257 -39.54 -6.82 -1.89
N TYR A 258 -39.68 -6.29 -3.11
CA TYR A 258 -39.19 -4.98 -3.50
C TYR A 258 -40.18 -4.23 -4.40
N GLY A 259 -40.00 -2.92 -4.48
CA GLY A 259 -40.83 -1.99 -5.24
C GLY A 259 -41.20 -0.75 -4.41
N ILE A 260 -42.12 0.05 -4.96
CA ILE A 260 -42.63 1.25 -4.29
C ILE A 260 -44.14 1.03 -4.13
N PRO A 261 -44.62 0.52 -2.98
CA PRO A 261 -46.03 0.23 -2.75
C PRO A 261 -46.78 1.50 -2.37
N LYS A 262 -46.80 2.43 -3.32
CA LYS A 262 -47.58 3.67 -3.27
C LYS A 262 -48.71 3.55 -4.27
N TYR A 263 -49.85 4.15 -3.95
CA TYR A 263 -50.96 4.32 -4.89
C TYR A 263 -51.58 2.98 -5.37
N GLY A 264 -51.63 1.98 -4.48
CA GLY A 264 -52.15 0.64 -4.74
C GLY A 264 -51.20 -0.27 -5.51
N ALA A 265 -49.95 0.13 -5.75
CA ALA A 265 -48.98 -0.70 -6.46
C ALA A 265 -48.48 -1.88 -5.60
N SER A 266 -48.63 -3.11 -6.10
CA SER A 266 -48.14 -4.30 -5.39
C SER A 266 -46.61 -4.44 -5.46
N CYS A 267 -45.98 -4.88 -4.37
CA CYS A 267 -44.57 -5.28 -4.38
C CYS A 267 -44.33 -6.57 -5.16
N LYS A 268 -43.12 -6.73 -5.70
CA LYS A 268 -42.66 -7.93 -6.41
C LYS A 268 -41.75 -8.75 -5.52
N ALA A 269 -41.83 -10.08 -5.58
CA ALA A 269 -40.93 -10.95 -4.83
C ALA A 269 -39.47 -10.82 -5.33
N CYS A 270 -38.51 -10.87 -4.40
CA CYS A 270 -37.09 -10.92 -4.71
C CYS A 270 -36.76 -12.20 -5.51
N SER A 271 -35.99 -12.10 -6.59
CA SER A 271 -35.63 -13.25 -7.45
C SER A 271 -34.13 -13.58 -7.33
N CYS A 272 -33.75 -14.15 -6.18
CA CYS A 272 -32.35 -14.28 -5.76
C CYS A 272 -31.69 -15.64 -6.03
N ASN A 273 -32.25 -16.48 -6.91
CA ASN A 273 -31.72 -17.82 -7.25
C ASN A 273 -31.41 -18.73 -6.03
N ASN A 274 -32.16 -18.59 -4.93
CA ASN A 274 -31.92 -19.25 -3.64
C ASN A 274 -30.56 -18.94 -2.97
N GLN A 275 -29.86 -17.88 -3.42
CA GLN A 275 -28.60 -17.40 -2.85
C GLN A 275 -28.79 -16.24 -1.85
N ALA A 276 -30.01 -15.73 -1.68
CA ALA A 276 -30.37 -14.73 -0.67
C ALA A 276 -31.86 -14.86 -0.31
N ASP A 277 -32.20 -14.58 0.95
CA ASP A 277 -33.59 -14.55 1.45
C ASP A 277 -34.19 -13.14 1.39
N THR A 278 -33.35 -12.11 1.23
CA THR A 278 -33.74 -10.70 1.21
C THR A 278 -33.03 -9.96 0.07
N CYS A 279 -33.68 -8.90 -0.41
CA CYS A 279 -33.13 -7.97 -1.38
C CYS A 279 -33.44 -6.54 -0.96
N ASP A 280 -32.76 -5.57 -1.57
CA ASP A 280 -33.04 -4.17 -1.36
C ASP A 280 -34.48 -3.82 -1.77
N HIS A 281 -35.21 -3.24 -0.83
CA HIS A 281 -36.64 -2.93 -0.94
C HIS A 281 -37.01 -1.99 -2.09
N VAL A 282 -36.09 -1.20 -2.64
CA VAL A 282 -36.38 -0.28 -3.77
C VAL A 282 -35.92 -0.87 -5.10
N THR A 283 -34.66 -1.31 -5.17
CA THR A 283 -34.01 -1.74 -6.42
C THR A 283 -34.20 -3.22 -6.74
N GLY A 284 -34.54 -4.05 -5.75
CA GLY A 284 -34.61 -5.50 -5.90
C GLY A 284 -33.26 -6.21 -5.90
N ALA A 285 -32.15 -5.51 -5.64
CA ALA A 285 -30.81 -6.10 -5.61
C ALA A 285 -30.64 -7.03 -4.39
N CYS A 286 -30.38 -8.31 -4.65
CA CYS A 286 -30.29 -9.36 -3.64
C CYS A 286 -29.04 -9.26 -2.75
N PHE A 287 -29.22 -9.50 -1.46
CA PHE A 287 -28.14 -9.54 -0.48
C PHE A 287 -27.53 -10.94 -0.41
N CYS A 288 -26.64 -11.27 -1.36
CA CYS A 288 -26.09 -12.61 -1.55
C CYS A 288 -25.40 -13.17 -0.29
N ARG A 289 -25.84 -14.36 0.14
CA ARG A 289 -25.36 -15.07 1.35
C ARG A 289 -23.93 -15.58 1.23
N THR A 290 -23.54 -16.02 0.03
CA THR A 290 -22.21 -16.61 -0.22
C THR A 290 -21.20 -15.57 -0.70
N ARG A 291 -20.06 -15.46 -0.01
CA ARG A 291 -18.96 -14.58 -0.43
C ARG A 291 -18.46 -14.98 -1.83
N GLY A 292 -18.40 -14.00 -2.72
CA GLY A 292 -17.98 -14.21 -4.12
C GLY A 292 -19.12 -14.55 -5.09
N VAL A 293 -20.37 -14.56 -4.63
CA VAL A 293 -21.56 -14.50 -5.51
C VAL A 293 -21.97 -13.04 -5.69
N ILE A 294 -22.24 -12.62 -6.92
CA ILE A 294 -22.50 -11.22 -7.31
C ILE A 294 -23.63 -11.09 -8.35
N GLY A 295 -24.02 -9.83 -8.61
CA GLY A 295 -25.10 -9.45 -9.52
C GLY A 295 -26.43 -9.25 -8.80
N MET A 296 -27.35 -8.48 -9.39
CA MET A 296 -28.65 -8.13 -8.77
C MET A 296 -29.44 -9.34 -8.27
N ASN A 297 -29.33 -10.48 -8.96
CA ASN A 297 -30.06 -11.72 -8.62
C ASN A 297 -29.12 -12.81 -8.09
N CYS A 298 -27.91 -12.46 -7.63
CA CYS A 298 -26.88 -13.42 -7.18
C CYS A 298 -26.56 -14.51 -8.23
N SER A 299 -26.43 -14.09 -9.50
CA SER A 299 -26.45 -14.97 -10.66
C SER A 299 -25.08 -15.38 -11.21
N SER A 300 -24.00 -14.76 -10.73
CA SER A 300 -22.64 -14.90 -11.28
C SER A 300 -21.58 -14.94 -10.16
N CYS A 301 -20.39 -15.47 -10.47
CA CYS A 301 -19.25 -15.44 -9.56
C CYS A 301 -18.41 -14.17 -9.73
N ASP A 302 -17.69 -13.78 -8.67
CA ASP A 302 -16.75 -12.67 -8.69
C ASP A 302 -15.38 -13.10 -9.23
N ASP A 303 -15.30 -13.19 -10.56
CA ASP A 303 -14.07 -13.56 -11.27
C ASP A 303 -12.90 -12.61 -10.95
N LYS A 304 -13.19 -11.31 -10.69
CA LYS A 304 -12.18 -10.31 -10.34
C LYS A 304 -11.48 -10.65 -9.01
N ASN A 305 -12.24 -11.15 -8.05
CA ASN A 305 -11.73 -11.65 -6.76
C ASN A 305 -11.42 -13.15 -6.76
N LYS A 306 -11.20 -13.76 -7.94
CA LYS A 306 -10.78 -15.17 -8.14
C LYS A 306 -11.79 -16.23 -7.66
N TYR A 307 -13.07 -15.86 -7.57
CA TYR A 307 -14.14 -16.84 -7.34
C TYR A 307 -14.53 -17.49 -8.66
N THR A 308 -14.70 -18.82 -8.66
CA THR A 308 -15.08 -19.59 -9.85
C THR A 308 -16.17 -20.61 -9.52
N GLY A 309 -17.07 -20.89 -10.45
CA GLY A 309 -18.20 -21.81 -10.24
C GLY A 309 -19.45 -21.36 -11.00
N ASN A 310 -20.62 -21.74 -10.48
CA ASN A 310 -21.92 -21.29 -10.99
C ASN A 310 -22.93 -21.29 -9.82
N PRO A 311 -23.47 -20.14 -9.40
CA PRO A 311 -24.38 -20.05 -8.26
C PRO A 311 -25.85 -20.40 -8.59
N LYS A 312 -26.16 -20.74 -9.85
CA LYS A 312 -27.52 -21.14 -10.27
C LYS A 312 -27.77 -22.62 -9.98
N ASN A 313 -29.06 -23.00 -9.93
CA ASN A 313 -29.51 -24.40 -9.83
C ASN A 313 -28.92 -25.18 -8.63
N GLY A 314 -28.75 -24.52 -7.49
CA GLY A 314 -28.16 -25.13 -6.29
C GLY A 314 -26.62 -25.20 -6.29
N GLY A 315 -25.96 -24.73 -7.34
CA GLY A 315 -24.51 -24.54 -7.35
C GLY A 315 -24.05 -23.35 -6.51
N THR A 316 -22.73 -23.14 -6.45
CA THR A 316 -22.13 -22.02 -5.71
C THR A 316 -20.80 -21.58 -6.35
N CYS A 317 -20.18 -20.55 -5.79
CA CYS A 317 -18.89 -20.01 -6.19
C CYS A 317 -17.82 -20.39 -5.16
N TYR A 318 -16.63 -20.75 -5.63
CA TYR A 318 -15.51 -21.21 -4.82
C TYR A 318 -14.29 -20.32 -5.01
N TYR A 319 -13.64 -19.93 -3.92
CA TYR A 319 -12.32 -19.33 -3.97
C TYR A 319 -11.25 -20.41 -4.16
N ARG A 320 -10.44 -20.30 -5.21
CA ARG A 320 -9.39 -21.29 -5.51
C ARG A 320 -8.14 -21.05 -4.65
N LEU A 321 -7.85 -21.98 -3.75
CA LEU A 321 -6.64 -21.99 -2.92
C LEU A 321 -5.50 -22.69 -3.67
N THR A 322 -4.32 -22.08 -3.71
CA THR A 322 -3.09 -22.77 -4.16
C THR A 322 -2.46 -23.55 -3.01
N THR A 323 -1.98 -24.75 -3.31
CA THR A 323 -1.21 -25.58 -2.37
C THR A 323 0.10 -24.89 -1.97
N ASP A 324 0.57 -25.16 -0.75
CA ASP A 324 1.74 -24.57 -0.09
C ASP A 324 1.63 -23.08 0.27
N PHE A 325 0.42 -22.51 0.16
CA PHE A 325 0.10 -21.17 0.64
C PHE A 325 -0.92 -21.20 1.78
N GLN A 326 -0.75 -20.29 2.74
CA GLN A 326 -1.71 -20.01 3.79
C GLN A 326 -2.47 -18.73 3.46
N TYR A 327 -3.79 -18.82 3.46
CA TYR A 327 -4.70 -17.71 3.21
C TYR A 327 -5.38 -17.28 4.50
N THR A 328 -5.55 -15.97 4.67
CA THR A 328 -6.33 -15.39 5.75
C THR A 328 -7.46 -14.56 5.16
N PHE A 329 -8.67 -14.78 5.65
CA PHE A 329 -9.87 -14.06 5.25
C PHE A 329 -10.43 -13.32 6.47
N ASN A 330 -10.77 -12.04 6.25
CA ASN A 330 -11.25 -11.13 7.28
C ASN A 330 -12.53 -10.46 6.76
N LEU A 331 -13.66 -10.77 7.41
CA LEU A 331 -14.99 -10.27 7.05
C LEU A 331 -15.44 -9.17 8.01
N SER A 332 -14.65 -8.10 8.11
CA SER A 332 -14.91 -6.91 8.96
C SER A 332 -15.49 -5.71 8.22
N LYS A 333 -15.56 -5.72 6.89
CA LYS A 333 -15.99 -4.55 6.12
C LYS A 333 -17.51 -4.40 6.18
N PRO A 334 -18.04 -3.17 6.11
CA PRO A 334 -19.49 -2.94 6.04
C PRO A 334 -20.13 -3.61 4.80
N GLU A 335 -19.37 -3.73 3.71
CA GLU A 335 -19.78 -4.45 2.49
C GLU A 335 -19.96 -5.97 2.69
N ASP A 336 -19.37 -6.55 3.74
CA ASP A 336 -19.43 -7.99 4.02
C ASP A 336 -20.62 -8.37 4.95
N GLN A 337 -21.49 -7.41 5.31
CA GLN A 337 -22.56 -7.57 6.32
C GLN A 337 -23.57 -8.70 6.04
N ASN A 338 -23.79 -9.06 4.77
CA ASN A 338 -24.83 -10.01 4.38
C ASN A 338 -24.30 -11.43 4.13
N TYR A 339 -22.98 -11.64 4.22
CA TYR A 339 -22.39 -12.96 4.00
C TYR A 339 -22.48 -13.83 5.26
N THR A 340 -22.97 -15.06 5.09
CA THR A 340 -22.97 -16.11 6.13
C THR A 340 -22.37 -17.43 5.65
N THR A 341 -21.93 -17.48 4.39
CA THR A 341 -21.29 -18.65 3.76
C THR A 341 -20.08 -18.24 2.93
N ILE A 342 -19.05 -19.08 2.91
CA ILE A 342 -17.88 -18.95 2.02
C ILE A 342 -17.31 -20.33 1.70
N ASN A 343 -16.98 -20.55 0.43
CA ASN A 343 -16.59 -21.86 -0.07
C ASN A 343 -15.21 -21.78 -0.72
N PHE A 344 -14.38 -22.78 -0.44
CA PHE A 344 -13.02 -22.89 -0.92
C PHE A 344 -12.85 -24.16 -1.75
N LEU A 345 -11.92 -24.12 -2.71
CA LEU A 345 -11.58 -25.27 -3.55
C LEU A 345 -10.07 -25.38 -3.70
N ASN A 346 -9.52 -26.57 -3.47
CA ASN A 346 -8.12 -26.90 -3.72
C ASN A 346 -8.01 -28.19 -4.54
N THR A 347 -7.12 -28.18 -5.53
CA THR A 347 -6.76 -29.37 -6.34
C THR A 347 -5.26 -29.56 -6.18
N PRO A 348 -4.79 -30.50 -5.32
CA PRO A 348 -3.38 -30.76 -5.12
C PRO A 348 -2.67 -31.18 -6.41
N THR A 349 -1.47 -30.62 -6.63
CA THR A 349 -0.73 -30.76 -7.88
C THR A 349 0.29 -31.90 -7.87
N SER A 350 0.89 -32.21 -6.71
CA SER A 350 1.91 -33.25 -6.59
C SER A 350 1.26 -34.61 -6.37
N SER A 351 1.57 -35.62 -7.18
CA SER A 351 1.00 -36.97 -7.07
C SER A 351 1.55 -37.77 -5.89
N ASP A 352 2.82 -37.57 -5.53
CA ASP A 352 3.56 -38.48 -4.63
C ASP A 352 3.69 -37.93 -3.20
N ARG A 353 2.86 -36.94 -2.85
CA ARG A 353 2.93 -36.17 -1.61
C ARG A 353 1.57 -36.10 -0.94
N ASP A 354 1.54 -36.47 0.34
CA ASP A 354 0.37 -36.25 1.19
C ASP A 354 0.06 -34.75 1.34
N VAL A 355 -1.19 -34.42 1.65
CA VAL A 355 -1.66 -33.05 1.81
C VAL A 355 -2.08 -32.83 3.26
N ASP A 356 -1.32 -32.00 3.98
CA ASP A 356 -1.72 -31.50 5.30
C ASP A 356 -2.73 -30.35 5.10
N PHE A 357 -3.95 -30.51 5.62
CA PHE A 357 -4.97 -29.48 5.63
C PHE A 357 -5.13 -28.88 7.02
N THR A 358 -5.15 -27.55 7.10
CA THR A 358 -5.49 -26.83 8.34
C THR A 358 -6.48 -25.71 8.07
N LEU A 359 -7.45 -25.57 8.98
CA LEU A 359 -8.43 -24.50 9.02
C LEU A 359 -8.59 -24.03 10.48
N ASN A 360 -8.56 -22.73 10.70
CA ASN A 360 -8.75 -22.11 12.01
C ASN A 360 -9.77 -20.97 11.89
N CYS A 361 -10.86 -21.00 12.66
CA CYS A 361 -11.87 -19.94 12.72
C CYS A 361 -11.85 -19.20 14.06
N SER A 362 -11.99 -17.86 14.02
CA SER A 362 -12.01 -17.01 15.23
C SER A 362 -13.40 -16.83 15.86
N THR A 363 -14.46 -17.22 15.17
CA THR A 363 -15.85 -17.11 15.63
C THR A 363 -16.61 -18.39 15.35
N GLN A 364 -17.73 -18.61 16.05
CA GLN A 364 -18.61 -19.74 15.80
C GLN A 364 -19.08 -19.76 14.34
N ALA A 365 -18.82 -20.89 13.69
CA ALA A 365 -19.19 -21.25 12.32
C ALA A 365 -19.19 -22.78 12.23
N PHE A 366 -19.68 -23.34 11.13
CA PHE A 366 -19.63 -24.78 10.84
C PHE A 366 -18.85 -25.07 9.55
N ILE A 367 -18.29 -26.28 9.46
CA ILE A 367 -17.49 -26.76 8.34
C ILE A 367 -18.03 -28.07 7.77
N ASN A 368 -18.22 -28.08 6.46
CA ASN A 368 -18.35 -29.31 5.67
C ASN A 368 -17.15 -29.43 4.74
N ILE A 369 -16.61 -30.65 4.60
CA ILE A 369 -15.52 -30.96 3.68
C ILE A 369 -16.00 -32.10 2.79
N THR A 370 -16.04 -31.85 1.49
CA THR A 370 -16.33 -32.87 0.47
C THR A 370 -15.13 -32.99 -0.48
N TYR A 371 -15.06 -34.10 -1.22
CA TYR A 371 -14.08 -34.29 -2.28
C TYR A 371 -14.75 -34.90 -3.50
N LYS A 372 -14.15 -34.67 -4.68
CA LYS A 372 -14.51 -35.35 -5.93
C LYS A 372 -13.28 -35.71 -6.73
N SER A 373 -13.36 -36.82 -7.45
CA SER A 373 -12.36 -37.26 -8.42
C SER A 373 -12.87 -36.99 -9.83
N LYS A 374 -12.03 -37.04 -10.86
CA LYS A 374 -12.51 -37.06 -12.25
C LYS A 374 -13.24 -38.37 -12.59
N SER A 375 -12.82 -39.49 -12.01
CA SER A 375 -13.52 -40.79 -12.10
C SER A 375 -14.89 -40.79 -11.41
N SER A 376 -15.02 -40.08 -10.28
CA SER A 376 -16.27 -39.94 -9.52
C SER A 376 -16.67 -38.45 -9.40
N PRO A 377 -17.40 -37.89 -10.37
CA PRO A 377 -17.73 -36.46 -10.40
C PRO A 377 -18.74 -36.04 -9.32
N GLY A 378 -19.42 -36.99 -8.67
CA GLY A 378 -20.28 -36.73 -7.51
C GLY A 378 -19.46 -36.37 -6.27
N GLU A 379 -19.93 -35.41 -5.49
CA GLU A 379 -19.24 -35.01 -4.25
C GLU A 379 -19.44 -36.07 -3.17
N THR A 380 -18.34 -36.57 -2.61
CA THR A 380 -18.33 -37.49 -1.48
C THR A 380 -17.97 -36.73 -0.21
N GLU A 381 -18.72 -36.96 0.86
CA GLU A 381 -18.52 -36.26 2.13
C GLU A 381 -17.36 -36.87 2.94
N TYR A 382 -16.53 -36.01 3.52
CA TYR A 382 -15.43 -36.37 4.42
C TYR A 382 -15.68 -35.88 5.85
N VAL A 383 -16.22 -34.67 6.00
CA VAL A 383 -16.69 -34.10 7.28
C VAL A 383 -18.01 -33.38 7.06
N SER A 384 -18.97 -33.60 7.95
CA SER A 384 -20.27 -32.92 7.98
C SER A 384 -20.52 -32.25 9.33
N GLY A 385 -21.11 -31.06 9.33
CA GLY A 385 -21.73 -30.43 10.49
C GLY A 385 -20.79 -30.10 11.66
N ARG A 386 -19.47 -30.12 11.45
CA ARG A 386 -18.50 -29.92 12.54
C ARG A 386 -18.33 -28.42 12.84
N LEU A 387 -18.20 -28.06 14.11
CA LEU A 387 -17.88 -26.69 14.53
C LEU A 387 -16.51 -26.27 13.94
N CYS A 388 -16.41 -25.05 13.41
CA CYS A 388 -15.13 -24.48 12.99
C CYS A 388 -14.38 -23.93 14.21
N ASP A 389 -13.44 -24.71 14.72
CA ASP A 389 -12.44 -24.33 15.72
C ASP A 389 -11.05 -24.37 15.08
N TYR A 390 -10.07 -25.06 15.68
CA TYR A 390 -8.84 -25.47 15.03
C TYR A 390 -9.01 -26.89 14.45
N PHE A 391 -9.25 -26.98 13.15
CA PHE A 391 -9.35 -28.22 12.41
C PHE A 391 -8.04 -28.53 11.68
N ARG A 392 -7.50 -29.74 11.87
CA ARG A 392 -6.37 -30.28 11.09
C ARG A 392 -6.66 -31.71 10.67
N THR A 393 -6.38 -32.05 9.43
CA THR A 393 -6.36 -33.43 8.94
C THR A 393 -5.26 -33.61 7.89
N LYS A 394 -4.98 -34.86 7.52
CA LYS A 394 -4.00 -35.24 6.52
C LYS A 394 -4.65 -36.16 5.49
N PHE A 395 -4.54 -35.80 4.21
CA PHE A 395 -5.03 -36.60 3.09
C PHE A 395 -3.86 -37.37 2.46
N GLU A 396 -3.91 -38.70 2.51
CA GLU A 396 -2.83 -39.54 1.98
C GLU A 396 -2.92 -39.72 0.46
N HIS A 397 -1.79 -39.56 -0.24
CA HIS A 397 -1.72 -39.75 -1.69
C HIS A 397 -2.01 -41.19 -2.16
N LYS A 398 -1.97 -42.16 -1.23
CA LYS A 398 -2.34 -43.56 -1.47
C LYS A 398 -3.86 -43.77 -1.55
N GLN A 399 -4.62 -42.93 -0.85
CA GLN A 399 -6.08 -43.00 -0.78
C GLN A 399 -6.73 -42.07 -1.79
N TYR A 400 -6.09 -40.93 -2.06
CA TYR A 400 -6.59 -39.88 -2.95
C TYR A 400 -5.60 -39.63 -4.09
N ALA A 401 -6.05 -39.83 -5.33
CA ALA A 401 -5.23 -39.59 -6.51
C ALA A 401 -5.01 -38.09 -6.72
N PHE A 402 -3.82 -37.59 -6.40
CA PHE A 402 -3.38 -36.22 -6.67
C PHE A 402 -2.63 -36.13 -8.00
N GLY A 403 -2.74 -35.00 -8.70
CA GLY A 403 -2.04 -34.78 -9.98
C GLY A 403 -2.48 -35.68 -11.16
N GLY A 404 -2.05 -35.27 -12.36
CA GLY A 404 -2.26 -36.02 -13.60
C GLY A 404 -3.71 -36.10 -14.10
N LYS A 405 -4.16 -37.34 -14.41
CA LYS A 405 -5.41 -37.59 -15.13
C LYS A 405 -6.64 -37.62 -14.23
N GLU A 406 -6.52 -38.02 -12.97
CA GLU A 406 -7.66 -38.25 -12.05
C GLU A 406 -7.95 -37.09 -11.08
N ASN A 407 -6.94 -36.25 -10.76
CA ASN A 407 -7.04 -34.98 -9.99
C ASN A 407 -8.19 -34.90 -8.96
N THR A 408 -8.01 -35.53 -7.80
CA THR A 408 -8.88 -35.30 -6.64
C THR A 408 -8.91 -33.81 -6.29
N THR A 409 -10.10 -33.27 -6.08
CA THR A 409 -10.34 -31.88 -5.69
C THR A 409 -11.13 -31.86 -4.39
N PHE A 410 -10.67 -31.07 -3.43
CA PHE A 410 -11.32 -30.87 -2.14
C PHE A 410 -12.14 -29.57 -2.17
N MET A 411 -13.37 -29.64 -1.67
CA MET A 411 -14.26 -28.50 -1.46
C MET A 411 -14.48 -28.34 0.04
N VAL A 412 -14.31 -27.11 0.53
CA VAL A 412 -14.50 -26.76 1.95
C VAL A 412 -15.55 -25.68 2.03
N TYR A 413 -16.65 -25.97 2.71
CA TYR A 413 -17.77 -25.07 2.92
C TYR A 413 -17.72 -24.56 4.36
N VAL A 414 -17.62 -23.25 4.57
CA VAL A 414 -17.70 -22.62 5.89
C VAL A 414 -19.00 -21.82 5.95
N TYR A 415 -19.87 -22.10 6.93
CA TYR A 415 -21.24 -21.60 6.95
C TYR A 415 -21.76 -21.27 8.35
N ASP A 416 -22.90 -20.57 8.39
CA ASP A 416 -23.61 -20.11 9.61
C ASP A 416 -22.72 -19.27 10.56
N PHE A 417 -21.83 -18.48 9.96
CA PHE A 417 -21.21 -17.36 10.66
C PHE A 417 -22.04 -16.08 10.49
N LYS A 418 -21.91 -15.16 11.43
CA LYS A 418 -22.48 -13.81 11.33
C LYS A 418 -21.37 -12.80 11.21
N THR A 419 -21.36 -12.02 10.14
CA THR A 419 -20.48 -10.86 10.04
C THR A 419 -21.01 -9.74 10.93
N PRO A 420 -20.15 -9.06 11.71
CA PRO A 420 -20.62 -8.10 12.69
C PRO A 420 -21.12 -6.80 12.06
N PHE A 421 -22.26 -6.31 12.54
CA PHE A 421 -22.78 -5.00 12.18
C PHE A 421 -22.10 -3.89 12.99
N LEU A 422 -21.72 -2.80 12.32
CA LEU A 422 -21.52 -1.51 12.98
C LEU A 422 -22.90 -0.93 13.33
N LEU A 423 -23.29 -1.10 14.59
CA LEU A 423 -24.50 -0.52 15.15
C LEU A 423 -24.68 0.95 14.74
N GLN A 424 -25.93 1.31 14.39
CA GLN A 424 -26.28 2.65 13.94
C GLN A 424 -25.80 3.71 14.95
N LYS A 425 -25.50 4.92 14.48
CA LYS A 425 -24.86 6.01 15.25
C LYS A 425 -25.45 6.32 16.64
N LYS A 426 -26.68 5.90 16.96
CA LYS A 426 -27.30 6.03 18.30
C LYS A 426 -26.72 5.11 19.38
N ASP A 427 -26.25 3.91 19.03
CA ASP A 427 -25.79 2.91 20.03
C ASP A 427 -24.28 2.92 20.30
N PHE A 428 -23.52 3.72 19.54
CA PHE A 428 -22.07 3.84 19.68
C PHE A 428 -21.63 4.26 21.10
N LEU A 429 -22.43 5.12 21.75
CA LEU A 429 -22.19 5.58 23.13
C LEU A 429 -22.36 4.44 24.15
N ARG A 430 -23.25 3.48 23.89
CA ARG A 430 -23.55 2.37 24.80
C ARG A 430 -22.48 1.28 24.72
N LEU A 431 -21.93 1.03 23.54
CA LEU A 431 -20.85 0.05 23.35
C LEU A 431 -19.48 0.52 23.86
N TRP A 432 -19.17 1.82 23.72
CA TRP A 432 -17.89 2.38 24.20
C TRP A 432 -17.70 2.21 25.72
N LEU A 433 -18.81 2.24 26.47
CA LEU A 433 -18.85 2.01 27.92
C LEU A 433 -18.59 0.55 28.36
N TYR A 434 -18.83 -0.44 27.50
CA TYR A 434 -18.71 -1.87 27.85
C TYR A 434 -17.51 -2.60 27.26
N ARG A 435 -16.71 -1.93 26.40
CA ARG A 435 -15.46 -2.47 25.83
C ARG A 435 -15.64 -3.83 25.11
N CYS A 436 -16.86 -4.13 24.62
CA CYS A 436 -17.14 -5.36 23.90
C CYS A 436 -16.37 -5.40 22.58
N GLN A 437 -15.36 -6.27 22.52
CA GLN A 437 -14.68 -6.63 21.29
C GLN A 437 -15.72 -7.16 20.30
N ILE A 438 -15.96 -6.43 19.20
CA ILE A 438 -16.88 -6.89 18.15
C ILE A 438 -16.26 -8.14 17.49
N PRO A 439 -16.93 -9.31 17.49
CA PRO A 439 -16.35 -10.54 16.97
C PRO A 439 -16.32 -10.52 15.44
N VAL A 440 -15.16 -10.16 14.89
CA VAL A 440 -14.86 -10.28 13.46
C VAL A 440 -14.48 -11.72 13.15
N LEU A 441 -15.18 -12.37 12.21
CA LEU A 441 -14.72 -13.63 11.65
C LEU A 441 -13.41 -13.39 10.88
N ASN A 442 -12.32 -13.83 11.50
CA ASN A 442 -11.05 -14.09 10.85
C ASN A 442 -10.87 -15.60 10.75
N MET A 443 -10.52 -16.08 9.56
CA MET A 443 -10.22 -17.50 9.33
C MET A 443 -8.91 -17.66 8.58
N ALA A 444 -8.13 -18.67 8.96
CA ALA A 444 -6.87 -19.03 8.32
C ALA A 444 -6.99 -20.46 7.76
N ILE A 445 -6.69 -20.63 6.46
CA ILE A 445 -6.83 -21.90 5.75
C ILE A 445 -5.59 -22.19 4.90
N SER A 446 -5.13 -23.44 4.89
CA SER A 446 -4.01 -23.89 4.04
C SER A 446 -4.11 -25.37 3.69
N PHE A 447 -3.61 -25.70 2.50
CA PHE A 447 -3.31 -27.06 2.04
C PHE A 447 -1.81 -27.09 1.75
N VAL A 448 -1.06 -27.97 2.41
CA VAL A 448 0.42 -28.01 2.33
C VAL A 448 0.88 -29.40 1.87
N GLN A 449 1.62 -29.47 0.77
CA GLN A 449 2.30 -30.67 0.27
C GLN A 449 3.79 -30.59 0.61
N GLN A 450 4.09 -30.74 1.91
CA GLN A 450 5.46 -30.66 2.42
C GLN A 450 6.44 -31.47 1.56
N GLU A 451 7.51 -30.82 1.10
CA GLU A 451 8.65 -31.52 0.54
C GLU A 451 9.16 -32.52 1.58
N LYS A 452 9.28 -33.80 1.21
CA LYS A 452 10.06 -34.74 2.03
C LYS A 452 11.45 -34.13 2.23
N ILE A 453 11.87 -33.95 3.49
CA ILE A 453 13.18 -33.37 3.81
C ILE A 453 14.23 -34.24 3.12
N ASN A 454 14.81 -33.70 2.06
CA ASN A 454 15.85 -34.37 1.31
C ASN A 454 17.12 -34.34 2.18
N LEU A 455 17.29 -35.39 2.99
CA LEU A 455 18.40 -35.56 3.93
C LEU A 455 19.75 -35.28 3.25
N TYR A 456 19.93 -35.69 1.99
CA TYR A 456 21.13 -35.38 1.22
C TYR A 456 21.35 -33.86 1.02
N LYS A 457 20.31 -33.06 0.71
CA LYS A 457 20.43 -31.59 0.58
C LYS A 457 20.80 -30.95 1.92
N PHE A 458 20.17 -31.40 3.00
CA PHE A 458 20.49 -30.95 4.36
C PHE A 458 21.95 -31.20 4.71
N PHE A 459 22.44 -32.45 4.52
CA PHE A 459 23.83 -32.79 4.79
C PHE A 459 24.82 -32.05 3.88
N ILE A 460 24.54 -31.87 2.59
CA ILE A 460 25.43 -31.12 1.68
C ILE A 460 25.58 -29.66 2.14
N ILE A 461 24.48 -28.99 2.49
CA ILE A 461 24.53 -27.59 2.98
C ILE A 461 25.23 -27.51 4.34
N PHE A 462 24.95 -28.44 5.25
CA PHE A 462 25.58 -28.50 6.57
C PHE A 462 27.10 -28.71 6.46
N PHE A 463 27.55 -29.73 5.71
CA PHE A 463 28.98 -30.04 5.58
C PHE A 463 29.75 -28.98 4.79
N SER A 464 29.16 -28.38 3.75
CA SER A 464 29.83 -27.28 3.02
C SER A 464 30.03 -26.04 3.90
N CYS A 465 29.03 -25.65 4.69
CA CYS A 465 29.16 -24.56 5.66
C CYS A 465 30.19 -24.87 6.76
N PHE A 466 30.16 -26.09 7.30
CA PHE A 466 31.12 -26.55 8.32
C PHE A 466 32.57 -26.53 7.82
N LEU A 467 32.82 -27.04 6.61
CA LEU A 467 34.15 -27.02 6.00
C LEU A 467 34.62 -25.57 5.70
N ALA A 468 33.73 -24.69 5.26
CA ALA A 468 34.06 -23.27 5.06
C ALA A 468 34.49 -22.58 6.37
N LEU A 469 33.79 -22.86 7.49
CA LEU A 469 34.17 -22.35 8.81
C LEU A 469 35.53 -22.89 9.27
N ILE A 470 35.81 -24.19 9.07
CA ILE A 470 37.14 -24.77 9.38
C ILE A 470 38.24 -24.09 8.56
N LEU A 471 38.03 -23.84 7.27
CA LEU A 471 39.00 -23.14 6.42
C LEU A 471 39.26 -21.70 6.89
N LEU A 472 38.22 -20.97 7.30
CA LEU A 472 38.38 -19.62 7.88
C LEU A 472 39.17 -19.64 9.19
N VAL A 473 38.90 -20.60 10.09
CA VAL A 473 39.66 -20.77 11.33
C VAL A 473 41.12 -21.16 11.06
N ALA A 474 41.36 -22.08 10.13
CA ALA A 474 42.72 -22.48 9.72
C ALA A 474 43.50 -21.33 9.08
N ALA A 475 42.85 -20.52 8.23
CA ALA A 475 43.44 -19.32 7.65
C ALA A 475 43.77 -18.27 8.72
N ALA A 476 42.84 -17.98 9.63
CA ALA A 476 43.06 -17.07 10.75
C ALA A 476 44.21 -17.54 11.66
N TRP A 477 44.30 -18.85 11.93
CA TRP A 477 45.40 -19.44 12.68
C TRP A 477 46.75 -19.31 11.96
N LYS A 478 46.81 -19.61 10.66
CA LYS A 478 48.01 -19.41 9.83
C LYS A 478 48.43 -17.94 9.76
N ILE A 479 47.49 -17.00 9.63
CA ILE A 479 47.74 -15.56 9.67
C ILE A 479 48.31 -15.16 11.05
N LYS A 480 47.66 -15.57 12.15
CA LYS A 480 48.16 -15.33 13.51
C LYS A 480 49.59 -15.85 13.68
N HIS A 481 49.87 -17.08 13.26
CA HIS A 481 51.19 -17.71 13.34
C HIS A 481 52.25 -16.93 12.53
N LYS A 482 51.91 -16.48 11.31
CA LYS A 482 52.81 -15.68 10.46
C LYS A 482 53.08 -14.28 11.06
N VAL A 483 52.05 -13.61 11.58
CA VAL A 483 52.18 -12.32 12.28
C VAL A 483 53.01 -12.46 13.55
N GLU A 484 52.83 -13.53 14.31
CA GLU A 484 53.58 -13.79 15.54
C GLU A 484 55.06 -14.05 15.25
N SER A 485 55.37 -14.87 14.24
CA SER A 485 56.75 -15.09 13.76
C SER A 485 57.41 -13.77 13.31
N TYR A 486 56.71 -12.96 12.51
CA TYR A 486 57.21 -11.65 12.06
C TYR A 486 57.48 -10.68 13.23
N ARG A 487 56.61 -10.66 14.25
CA ARG A 487 56.82 -9.86 15.47
C ARG A 487 58.03 -10.33 16.28
N ARG A 488 58.29 -11.64 16.35
CA ARG A 488 59.48 -12.20 17.02
C ARG A 488 60.76 -11.77 16.29
N GLY A 489 60.80 -11.85 14.96
CA GLY A 489 61.94 -11.39 14.15
C GLY A 489 62.29 -9.92 14.38
N ARG A 490 61.31 -9.02 14.33
CA ARG A 490 61.53 -7.58 14.60
C ARG A 490 62.05 -7.28 16.01
N ARG A 491 61.66 -8.05 17.02
CA ARG A 491 62.16 -7.85 18.40
C ARG A 491 63.64 -8.17 18.50
N LEU A 492 64.06 -9.30 17.92
CA LEU A 492 65.46 -9.73 17.87
C LEU A 492 66.35 -8.67 17.18
N GLU A 493 65.89 -8.10 16.07
CA GLU A 493 66.63 -7.06 15.34
C GLU A 493 66.83 -5.78 16.19
N VAL A 494 65.79 -5.33 16.89
CA VAL A 494 65.87 -4.17 17.81
C VAL A 494 66.79 -4.46 18.99
N GLU A 495 66.72 -5.66 19.57
CA GLU A 495 67.63 -6.09 20.64
C GLU A 495 69.10 -6.12 20.17
N MET A 496 69.38 -6.65 18.97
CA MET A 496 70.71 -6.62 18.37
C MET A 496 71.23 -5.19 18.16
N GLN A 497 70.38 -4.27 17.66
CA GLN A 497 70.75 -2.86 17.51
C GLN A 497 71.01 -2.18 18.87
N GLN A 498 70.28 -2.53 19.93
CA GLN A 498 70.53 -2.03 21.27
C GLN A 498 71.84 -2.57 21.87
N MET A 499 72.19 -3.84 21.59
CA MET A 499 73.49 -4.41 21.97
C MET A 499 74.65 -3.68 21.25
N ALA A 500 74.49 -3.41 19.95
CA ALA A 500 75.49 -2.73 19.13
C ALA A 500 75.71 -1.24 19.47
N ARG A 501 74.74 -0.59 20.13
CA ARG A 501 74.82 0.84 20.53
C ARG A 501 75.45 1.07 21.92
N ARG A 502 75.86 0.03 22.63
CA ARG A 502 76.56 0.18 23.92
C ARG A 502 77.96 0.75 23.68
N PRO A 503 78.44 1.73 24.47
CA PRO A 503 79.73 2.36 24.24
C PRO A 503 80.86 1.33 24.40
N PHE A 504 81.63 1.13 23.33
CA PHE A 504 82.81 0.28 23.28
C PHE A 504 84.08 1.14 23.42
N SER A 505 84.96 0.73 24.33
CA SER A 505 86.27 1.36 24.55
C SER A 505 87.38 0.34 24.36
N THR A 506 88.38 0.68 23.55
CA THR A 506 89.54 -0.19 23.31
C THR A 506 90.66 0.17 24.27
N ILE A 507 91.13 -0.80 25.05
CA ILE A 507 92.24 -0.63 26.00
C ILE A 507 93.36 -1.59 25.57
N ALA A 508 94.58 -1.08 25.42
CA ALA A 508 95.76 -1.91 25.24
C ALA A 508 96.16 -2.51 26.60
N VAL A 509 96.28 -3.84 26.68
CA VAL A 509 96.63 -4.57 27.90
C VAL A 509 97.93 -5.31 27.68
N GLU A 510 98.97 -4.94 28.43
CA GLU A 510 100.23 -5.69 28.49
C GLU A 510 100.11 -6.79 29.56
N ILE A 511 100.55 -8.01 29.22
CA ILE A 511 100.40 -9.20 30.08
C ILE A 511 101.78 -9.53 30.69
N GLU A 512 101.99 -9.13 31.94
CA GLU A 512 103.23 -9.44 32.66
C GLU A 512 103.48 -10.96 32.80
N LYS A 513 104.69 -11.39 32.49
CA LYS A 513 105.16 -12.77 32.74
C LYS A 513 105.77 -12.85 34.14
N LYS A 514 104.95 -13.18 35.14
CA LYS A 514 105.41 -13.34 36.53
C LYS A 514 106.48 -14.44 36.64
N SER A 515 107.74 -14.06 36.86
CA SER A 515 108.85 -14.97 37.10
C SER A 515 108.78 -15.50 38.55
N SER A 516 108.87 -16.81 38.72
CA SER A 516 108.68 -17.44 40.04
C SER A 516 109.93 -17.34 40.91
N PRO A 517 109.85 -16.86 42.16
CA PRO A 517 110.92 -17.07 43.14
C PRO A 517 110.98 -18.56 43.57
N VAL A 518 112.17 -18.97 43.98
CA VAL A 518 112.55 -20.33 44.40
C VAL A 518 112.38 -20.48 45.93
N VAL A 519 112.68 -21.66 46.50
CA VAL A 519 112.55 -22.13 47.91
C VAL A 519 111.21 -22.85 48.13
N ALA A 520 111.08 -24.17 48.33
CA ALA A 520 111.95 -25.27 48.80
C ALA A 520 112.12 -25.36 50.33
N ASP A 521 111.30 -26.19 51.00
CA ASP A 521 111.83 -27.39 51.68
C ASP A 521 110.75 -28.51 51.85
N ARG A 522 111.25 -29.69 52.28
CA ARG A 522 110.61 -30.95 52.74
C ARG A 522 109.25 -30.79 53.43
N LYS A 523 108.29 -31.73 53.39
CA LYS A 523 108.27 -33.17 53.02
C LYS A 523 106.83 -33.51 52.53
N ASP A 524 106.35 -34.73 52.23
CA ASP A 524 106.91 -36.09 52.32
C ASP A 524 106.52 -36.96 51.09
N HIS A 525 105.87 -38.13 51.26
CA HIS A 525 105.55 -39.10 50.19
C HIS A 525 104.09 -39.05 49.66
N LEU A 526 103.92 -39.60 48.46
CA LEU A 526 102.66 -40.01 47.81
C LEU A 526 101.77 -38.92 47.17
N ASP A 527 102.31 -38.05 46.29
CA ASP A 527 101.48 -37.38 45.25
C ASP A 527 102.27 -36.80 44.04
N SER A 528 103.34 -37.48 43.60
CA SER A 528 104.39 -36.88 42.76
C SER A 528 104.15 -36.90 41.23
N VAL A 529 103.14 -37.62 40.72
CA VAL A 529 102.86 -37.69 39.27
C VAL A 529 101.88 -36.61 38.80
N LEU A 530 100.88 -36.24 39.63
CA LEU A 530 99.87 -35.24 39.28
C LEU A 530 100.40 -33.78 39.34
N ARG A 531 101.42 -33.50 40.15
CA ARG A 531 101.99 -32.14 40.30
C ARG A 531 102.95 -31.71 39.18
N ARG A 532 103.55 -32.64 38.41
CA ARG A 532 104.49 -32.27 37.32
C ARG A 532 103.81 -31.77 36.04
N ARG A 533 102.60 -32.24 35.68
CA ARG A 533 101.84 -31.67 34.54
C ARG A 533 101.27 -30.27 34.83
N LYS A 534 100.96 -29.95 36.09
CA LYS A 534 100.36 -28.67 36.48
C LYS A 534 101.34 -27.48 36.41
N LYS A 535 102.66 -27.72 36.40
CA LYS A 535 103.69 -26.66 36.43
C LYS A 535 104.17 -26.17 35.04
N GLN A 536 103.67 -26.73 33.93
CA GLN A 536 103.94 -26.24 32.56
C GLN A 536 102.73 -25.56 31.87
N MET A 537 101.55 -25.55 32.49
CA MET A 537 100.37 -24.80 31.98
C MET A 537 100.19 -23.41 32.62
N GLY A 538 101.09 -22.99 33.52
CA GLY A 538 100.89 -21.84 34.41
C GLY A 538 100.77 -20.43 33.78
N ASN A 539 100.97 -20.28 32.47
CA ASN A 539 100.94 -18.99 31.76
C ASN A 539 99.93 -18.94 30.59
N LYS A 540 98.82 -19.69 30.66
CA LYS A 540 97.70 -19.58 29.71
C LYS A 540 96.37 -19.44 30.46
N PRO A 541 95.55 -18.41 30.19
CA PRO A 541 94.25 -18.28 30.83
C PRO A 541 93.32 -19.42 30.38
N SER A 542 92.50 -19.92 31.30
CA SER A 542 91.52 -20.98 31.01
C SER A 542 90.16 -20.34 30.69
N SER A 543 89.51 -20.81 29.62
CA SER A 543 88.20 -20.31 29.18
C SER A 543 87.06 -20.86 30.02
N ILE A 544 86.10 -20.01 30.36
CA ILE A 544 84.83 -20.39 31.00
C ILE A 544 83.92 -21.12 30.00
N ALA A 545 83.83 -20.57 28.79
CA ALA A 545 82.97 -21.05 27.70
C ALA A 545 83.66 -20.83 26.35
N ILE A 546 83.30 -21.65 25.36
CA ILE A 546 83.81 -21.60 23.98
C ILE A 546 82.62 -21.73 23.04
N GLU A 547 82.35 -20.71 22.23
CA GLU A 547 81.30 -20.75 21.20
C GLU A 547 81.94 -20.74 19.80
N PRO A 548 81.88 -21.83 19.03
CA PRO A 548 82.44 -21.88 17.68
C PRO A 548 81.59 -21.06 16.69
N LEU A 549 82.25 -20.33 15.79
CA LEU A 549 81.57 -19.66 14.67
C LEU A 549 81.09 -20.68 13.64
N LYS A 550 80.14 -20.26 12.78
CA LYS A 550 79.49 -21.07 11.73
C LYS A 550 80.41 -22.00 10.92
N ASP A 551 81.65 -21.56 10.66
CA ASP A 551 82.63 -22.30 9.85
C ASP A 551 83.59 -23.19 10.68
N ASN A 552 83.44 -23.26 12.00
CA ASN A 552 84.29 -23.97 12.98
C ASN A 552 85.81 -23.65 12.98
N LYS A 553 86.29 -22.75 12.11
CA LYS A 553 87.70 -22.29 12.03
C LYS A 553 88.10 -21.29 13.11
N ALA A 554 87.12 -20.75 13.83
CA ALA A 554 87.30 -19.80 14.92
C ALA A 554 86.20 -19.99 15.96
N ALA A 555 86.46 -19.54 17.18
CA ALA A 555 85.51 -19.50 18.28
C ALA A 555 85.68 -18.24 19.12
N ILE A 556 84.63 -17.85 19.84
CA ILE A 556 84.68 -16.83 20.87
C ILE A 556 84.91 -17.55 22.21
N LEU A 557 86.05 -17.29 22.85
CA LEU A 557 86.29 -17.68 24.24
C LEU A 557 85.69 -16.65 25.18
N THR A 558 85.02 -17.12 26.23
CA THR A 558 84.69 -16.29 27.40
C THR A 558 85.76 -16.48 28.47
N LEU A 559 86.34 -15.37 28.97
CA LEU A 559 87.45 -15.33 29.92
C LEU A 559 87.08 -14.49 31.14
N LEU A 560 87.59 -14.86 32.32
CA LEU A 560 87.64 -13.95 33.46
C LEU A 560 88.92 -13.11 33.36
N ILE A 561 88.77 -11.79 33.46
CA ILE A 561 89.85 -10.81 33.42
C ILE A 561 89.89 -10.12 34.79
N GLN A 562 91.00 -10.23 35.52
CA GLN A 562 91.21 -9.42 36.71
C GLN A 562 91.54 -7.99 36.27
N LEU A 563 90.83 -7.01 36.83
CA LEU A 563 91.06 -5.60 36.54
C LEU A 563 92.21 -5.05 37.42
N PRO A 564 92.99 -4.06 36.94
CA PRO A 564 94.15 -3.56 37.65
C PRO A 564 93.76 -2.95 39.00
N THR A 565 94.43 -3.39 40.07
CA THR A 565 94.13 -2.99 41.46
C THR A 565 94.96 -1.80 41.95
N GLY A 566 95.86 -1.22 41.15
CA GLY A 566 96.60 -0.02 41.53
C GLY A 566 97.57 -0.22 42.71
N ASN A 567 98.31 -1.34 42.68
CA ASN A 567 99.28 -1.77 43.70
C ASN A 567 98.69 -2.21 45.07
N SER A 568 97.36 -2.33 45.22
CA SER A 568 96.75 -3.07 46.35
C SER A 568 96.44 -4.52 45.99
N ASP A 569 96.48 -5.42 46.98
CA ASP A 569 96.16 -6.85 46.79
C ASP A 569 94.69 -7.12 46.44
N PHE A 570 93.81 -6.17 46.77
CA PHE A 570 92.36 -6.22 46.53
C PHE A 570 91.89 -4.99 45.75
N ALA A 571 90.77 -5.11 45.05
CA ALA A 571 90.16 -3.98 44.36
C ALA A 571 89.54 -2.97 45.36
N PRO A 572 89.55 -1.66 45.04
CA PRO A 572 88.95 -0.64 45.91
C PRO A 572 87.48 -0.91 46.21
N SER A 573 87.05 -0.61 47.44
CA SER A 573 85.65 -0.76 47.87
C SER A 573 84.69 0.02 46.96
N GLY A 574 83.75 -0.70 46.34
CA GLY A 574 82.78 -0.13 45.38
C GLY A 574 83.06 -0.45 43.92
N ASN A 575 84.27 -0.91 43.57
CA ASN A 575 84.65 -1.28 42.20
C ASN A 575 84.73 -2.80 42.01
N SER A 576 84.34 -3.30 40.83
CA SER A 576 84.55 -4.70 40.48
C SER A 576 86.03 -4.98 40.19
N GLY A 577 86.67 -5.87 40.95
CA GLY A 577 88.04 -6.33 40.67
C GLY A 577 88.17 -7.33 39.52
N LEU A 578 87.04 -7.74 38.92
CA LEU A 578 86.96 -8.80 37.93
C LEU A 578 85.93 -8.44 36.86
N ALA A 579 86.26 -8.71 35.60
CA ALA A 579 85.40 -8.55 34.44
C ALA A 579 85.29 -9.86 33.65
N VAL A 580 84.22 -9.99 32.85
CA VAL A 580 84.10 -11.05 31.85
C VAL A 580 84.45 -10.45 30.49
N GLY A 581 85.43 -11.03 29.80
CA GLY A 581 85.85 -10.62 28.47
C GLY A 581 85.63 -11.73 27.44
N SER A 582 85.40 -11.33 26.19
CA SER A 582 85.26 -12.25 25.06
C SER A 582 86.44 -12.08 24.09
N ALA A 583 87.07 -13.18 23.69
CA ALA A 583 88.22 -13.19 22.79
C ALA A 583 87.98 -14.11 21.60
N LEU A 584 88.09 -13.58 20.37
CA LEU A 584 88.05 -14.39 19.16
C LEU A 584 89.38 -15.15 19.00
N VAL A 585 89.33 -16.47 18.90
CA VAL A 585 90.49 -17.34 18.66
C VAL A 585 90.28 -18.20 17.43
N SER A 586 91.36 -18.52 16.72
CA SER A 586 91.32 -19.54 15.67
C SER A 586 91.28 -20.94 16.30
N ILE A 587 90.35 -21.78 15.87
CA ILE A 587 90.34 -23.22 16.15
C ILE A 587 90.85 -23.91 14.89
N GLY A 588 92.15 -24.19 14.85
CA GLY A 588 92.84 -24.67 13.66
C GLY A 588 94.07 -25.53 13.98
N SER A 589 94.25 -26.60 13.20
CA SER A 589 95.30 -27.60 13.38
C SER A 589 96.72 -27.03 13.28
N ASN A 590 97.48 -27.17 14.37
CA ASN A 590 98.95 -27.19 14.33
C ASN A 590 99.45 -28.63 14.54
N ARG A 591 98.97 -29.58 13.72
CA ARG A 591 99.60 -30.91 13.59
C ARG A 591 100.87 -30.79 12.75
N LYS A 592 102.02 -31.06 13.38
CA LYS A 592 103.27 -31.34 12.68
C LYS A 592 103.03 -32.42 11.61
N GLN A 593 103.67 -32.27 10.46
CA GLN A 593 103.81 -33.36 9.50
C GLN A 593 104.43 -34.58 10.18
N SER A 594 103.84 -35.74 9.97
CA SER A 594 104.47 -37.05 10.15
C SER A 594 104.12 -37.88 8.93
N LEU A 595 105.13 -38.50 8.34
CA LEU A 595 105.00 -39.29 7.12
C LEU A 595 104.21 -40.60 7.35
N GLU A 596 103.71 -41.13 6.23
CA GLU A 596 103.51 -42.56 5.90
C GLU A 596 102.89 -43.50 6.96
N HIS A 597 101.79 -44.19 6.60
CA HIS A 597 101.94 -45.47 5.88
C HIS A 597 100.62 -45.97 5.25
N ILE A 598 100.69 -47.14 4.60
CA ILE A 598 99.79 -47.67 3.55
C ILE A 598 98.70 -48.63 4.11
N LYS A 599 97.63 -48.86 3.29
CA LYS A 599 96.80 -50.09 3.09
C LYS A 599 95.36 -50.14 3.68
N GLY A 600 94.42 -50.70 2.91
CA GLY A 600 93.20 -51.34 3.46
C GLY A 600 91.85 -51.16 2.73
N ASP A 601 91.61 -51.94 1.68
CA ASP A 601 90.36 -52.33 1.00
C ASP A 601 88.93 -51.79 1.34
N ARG A 602 88.37 -51.08 0.34
CA ARG A 602 87.25 -51.46 -0.58
C ARG A 602 85.78 -51.71 -0.09
N PRO A 603 84.77 -51.59 -0.99
CA PRO A 603 83.40 -51.12 -0.65
C PRO A 603 82.24 -52.07 -1.04
N LYS A 604 80.97 -51.66 -0.79
CA LYS A 604 79.83 -51.79 -1.75
C LYS A 604 78.49 -51.12 -1.31
N ILE A 605 78.00 -50.20 -2.16
CA ILE A 605 76.67 -50.19 -2.85
C ILE A 605 75.38 -50.38 -2.00
N ARG A 606 74.41 -49.43 -2.03
CA ARG A 606 73.29 -49.39 -3.03
C ARG A 606 72.34 -48.16 -2.98
N LYS A 607 72.17 -47.56 -4.18
CA LYS A 607 71.00 -46.87 -4.79
C LYS A 607 70.32 -45.61 -4.18
N THR A 608 70.11 -44.68 -5.12
CA THR A 608 69.32 -43.44 -5.12
C THR A 608 67.81 -43.65 -5.29
N LEU A 609 67.02 -42.66 -4.89
CA LEU A 609 65.68 -42.36 -5.41
C LEU A 609 65.47 -40.83 -5.43
N ASN A 610 64.78 -40.32 -6.47
CA ASN A 610 64.72 -38.89 -6.82
C ASN A 610 63.43 -38.19 -6.34
N TYR A 611 63.59 -36.90 -6.00
CA TYR A 611 62.68 -35.75 -6.21
C TYR A 611 61.14 -35.93 -6.24
N ASN A 612 60.45 -35.17 -5.37
CA ASN A 612 59.79 -33.92 -5.81
C ASN A 612 59.36 -32.97 -4.64
N HIS A 613 59.34 -31.68 -4.98
CA HIS A 613 58.91 -30.41 -4.31
C HIS A 613 57.58 -30.38 -3.48
N PRO A 614 57.18 -29.24 -2.84
CA PRO A 614 57.82 -27.91 -2.64
C PRO A 614 57.73 -27.29 -1.19
N ASP A 615 58.19 -26.02 -1.09
CA ASP A 615 57.93 -24.94 -0.08
C ASP A 615 59.03 -24.62 0.96
N VAL A 616 59.38 -23.35 1.29
CA VAL A 616 59.38 -22.03 0.59
C VAL A 616 60.10 -20.99 1.49
N CYS A 617 60.74 -19.96 0.92
CA CYS A 617 61.44 -18.81 1.57
C CYS A 617 62.66 -19.16 2.49
N ALA A 618 63.88 -18.72 2.20
CA ALA A 618 64.29 -17.38 1.74
C ALA A 618 65.43 -17.43 0.72
#